data_AF-A0A9E1PJM9-F1
#
_entry.id   AF-A0A9E1PJM9-F1
#
_cell.length_a   1.000
_cell.length_b   1.000
_cell.length_c   1.000
_cell.angle_alpha   90.00
_cell.angle_beta   90.00
_cell.angle_gamma   90.00
#
_symmetry.space_group_name_H-M   'P 1'
#
loop_
_entity.id
_entity.type
_entity.pdbx_description
1 polymer ?
#
loop_
_entity_poly.entity_id
_entity_poly.type
_entity_poly.pdbx_seq_one_letter_code
_entity_poly.pdbx_strand_id
1 'polypeptide(L)'
;MAGIHWGLPGEGERAVIRGLVGGCLALGLIGITSPALAHNVVEDRIPSPDSIITTSPVEISIATNDMFLDLGGEAGGFGLVMIDDNGLYYGDGCVLLNERRMEALVDLGHAGMYSIVYQFVSADGHLVSESYDVDFQPDNSHMPAQGYPDAPECGVDREAPEDITAIAESPELTNGDAPIESPSSTDDALEGMSAPSGVAVGIGILATVAATAIAIALLRKRRD
;
A
#
# COMPACT_ATOMS: atom_id res chain seq x y z
N MET A 1 67.15 -41.98 -60.41
CA MET A 1 67.87 -40.74 -60.78
C MET A 1 67.03 -39.54 -60.40
N ALA A 2 67.68 -38.57 -59.72
CA ALA A 2 67.40 -37.13 -59.60
C ALA A 2 65.96 -36.62 -59.76
N GLY A 3 65.34 -36.09 -58.70
CA GLY A 3 65.22 -34.64 -58.44
C GLY A 3 63.74 -34.25 -58.63
N ILE A 4 63.10 -33.35 -57.90
CA ILE A 4 63.50 -32.02 -57.45
C ILE A 4 62.64 -31.65 -56.21
N HIS A 5 63.29 -31.07 -55.20
CA HIS A 5 62.67 -30.40 -54.07
C HIS A 5 62.30 -28.96 -54.43
N TRP A 6 61.09 -28.53 -54.11
CA TRP A 6 60.77 -27.12 -53.89
C TRP A 6 59.96 -27.01 -52.61
N GLY A 7 60.43 -26.13 -51.72
CA GLY A 7 59.74 -25.76 -50.50
C GLY A 7 59.25 -24.33 -50.54
N LEU A 8 58.21 -24.10 -49.73
CA LEU A 8 57.74 -22.87 -49.10
C LEU A 8 56.93 -21.90 -49.99
N PRO A 9 56.09 -21.00 -49.43
CA PRO A 9 55.77 -20.74 -48.02
C PRO A 9 54.26 -20.82 -47.69
N GLY A 10 53.94 -20.77 -46.39
CA GLY A 10 52.58 -20.66 -45.88
C GLY A 10 52.12 -19.21 -45.74
N GLU A 11 50.81 -19.01 -45.88
CA GLU A 11 50.02 -17.87 -45.41
C GLU A 11 48.65 -18.51 -45.14
N GLY A 12 48.19 -18.71 -43.90
CA GLY A 12 48.02 -17.63 -42.93
C GLY A 12 46.89 -16.73 -43.43
N GLU A 13 45.85 -16.52 -42.63
CA GLU A 13 44.93 -15.39 -42.80
C GLU A 13 43.85 -15.48 -43.91
N ARG A 14 43.07 -16.57 -43.96
CA ARG A 14 41.76 -16.51 -44.66
C ARG A 14 40.63 -17.14 -43.86
N ALA A 15 40.47 -16.76 -42.60
CA ALA A 15 39.34 -17.25 -41.81
C ALA A 15 38.86 -16.32 -40.70
N VAL A 16 38.92 -14.98 -40.84
CA VAL A 16 38.34 -14.10 -39.80
C VAL A 16 37.65 -12.86 -40.38
N ILE A 17 36.81 -12.97 -41.40
CA ILE A 17 35.92 -11.84 -41.78
C ILE A 17 34.56 -12.35 -42.27
N ARG A 18 33.82 -13.11 -41.44
CA ARG A 18 32.37 -13.38 -41.66
C ARG A 18 31.59 -13.59 -40.36
N GLY A 19 31.97 -12.94 -39.27
CA GLY A 19 31.35 -13.16 -37.95
C GLY A 19 30.85 -11.92 -37.21
N LEU A 20 30.86 -10.72 -37.81
CA LEU A 20 30.64 -9.47 -37.05
C LEU A 20 29.51 -8.57 -37.56
N VAL A 21 28.51 -9.09 -38.28
CA VAL A 21 27.31 -8.30 -38.64
C VAL A 21 26.04 -8.78 -37.91
N GLY A 22 26.07 -9.97 -37.28
CA GLY A 22 24.89 -10.51 -36.57
C GLY A 22 24.79 -10.15 -35.08
N GLY A 23 25.80 -9.51 -34.47
CA GLY A 23 25.90 -9.39 -33.02
C GLY A 23 25.37 -8.09 -32.39
N CYS A 24 25.23 -7.01 -33.16
CA CYS A 24 24.96 -5.69 -32.59
C CYS A 24 23.46 -5.33 -32.49
N LEU A 25 22.57 -6.13 -33.08
CA LEU A 25 21.13 -5.83 -33.09
C LEU A 25 20.33 -6.51 -31.96
N ALA A 26 20.99 -7.02 -30.92
CA ALA A 26 20.34 -7.70 -29.80
C ALA A 26 20.37 -6.90 -28.47
N LEU A 27 21.05 -5.74 -28.42
CA LEU A 27 21.29 -4.99 -27.18
C LEU A 27 20.27 -3.87 -26.90
N GLY A 28 19.26 -3.67 -27.76
CA GLY A 28 18.32 -2.55 -27.67
C GLY A 28 17.01 -2.79 -26.93
N LEU A 29 16.78 -4.00 -26.37
CA LEU A 29 15.50 -4.40 -25.77
C LEU A 29 15.57 -4.57 -24.25
N ILE A 30 16.42 -3.80 -23.56
CA ILE A 30 16.23 -3.61 -22.12
C ILE A 30 15.07 -2.62 -21.99
N GLY A 31 13.85 -3.12 -22.22
CA GLY A 31 12.63 -2.40 -21.90
C GLY A 31 12.69 -2.01 -20.43
N ILE A 32 12.33 -0.76 -20.15
CA ILE A 32 12.05 -0.32 -18.79
C ILE A 32 10.79 -1.09 -18.38
N THR A 33 10.96 -2.29 -17.82
CA THR A 33 9.86 -2.98 -17.16
C THR A 33 9.60 -2.17 -15.91
N SER A 34 8.55 -1.35 -15.92
CA SER A 34 8.02 -0.83 -14.66
C SER A 34 7.83 -2.04 -13.74
N PRO A 35 8.25 -1.94 -12.46
CA PRO A 35 7.98 -3.02 -11.52
C PRO A 35 6.49 -3.34 -11.58
N ALA A 36 6.13 -4.61 -11.69
CA ALA A 36 4.74 -5.01 -11.53
C ALA A 36 4.32 -4.60 -10.11
N LEU A 37 3.42 -3.63 -10.01
CA LEU A 37 2.77 -3.29 -8.74
C LEU A 37 1.90 -4.49 -8.38
N ALA A 38 2.41 -5.32 -7.47
CA ALA A 38 1.70 -6.49 -7.01
C ALA A 38 0.55 -6.12 -6.06
N HIS A 39 0.69 -5.01 -5.33
CA HIS A 39 -0.35 -4.53 -4.42
C HIS A 39 -1.39 -3.70 -5.16
N ASN A 40 -2.66 -3.92 -4.83
CA ASN A 40 -3.74 -2.98 -5.14
C ASN A 40 -3.44 -1.63 -4.50
N VAL A 41 -3.30 -0.60 -5.33
CA VAL A 41 -3.19 0.81 -4.95
C VAL A 41 -4.58 1.41 -5.01
N VAL A 42 -4.98 2.12 -3.94
CA VAL A 42 -6.24 2.87 -3.92
C VAL A 42 -6.14 4.07 -4.86
N GLU A 43 -7.00 4.10 -5.88
CA GLU A 43 -7.03 5.15 -6.92
C GLU A 43 -8.13 6.18 -6.68
N ASP A 44 -9.22 5.77 -6.01
CA ASP A 44 -10.39 6.62 -5.79
C ASP A 44 -11.12 6.24 -4.50
N ARG A 45 -11.69 7.24 -3.83
CA ARG A 45 -12.44 7.11 -2.58
C ARG A 45 -13.68 7.99 -2.66
N ILE A 46 -14.84 7.38 -2.45
CA ILE A 46 -16.12 8.07 -2.33
C ILE A 46 -16.70 7.68 -0.98
N PRO A 47 -17.13 8.64 -0.14
CA PRO A 47 -16.78 10.07 -0.22
C PRO A 47 -15.26 10.30 -0.19
N SER A 48 -14.79 11.45 -0.67
CA SER A 48 -13.34 11.73 -0.68
C SER A 48 -12.87 12.12 0.73
N PRO A 49 -11.58 11.94 1.06
CA PRO A 49 -11.01 12.43 2.32
C PRO A 49 -11.33 13.91 2.55
N ASP A 50 -11.63 14.26 3.80
CA ASP A 50 -11.96 15.60 4.28
C ASP A 50 -13.19 16.25 3.61
N SER A 51 -14.03 15.45 2.93
CA SER A 51 -15.26 15.97 2.29
C SER A 51 -16.42 16.09 3.27
N ILE A 52 -17.41 16.90 2.88
CA ILE A 52 -18.66 17.08 3.62
C ILE A 52 -19.75 16.22 3.00
N ILE A 53 -20.35 15.34 3.81
CA ILE A 53 -21.53 14.55 3.48
C ILE A 53 -22.75 15.29 4.02
N THR A 54 -23.80 15.44 3.21
CA THR A 54 -25.03 16.15 3.62
C THR A 54 -26.27 15.27 3.62
N THR A 55 -26.15 14.00 3.21
CA THR A 55 -27.28 13.06 3.08
C THR A 55 -26.89 11.68 3.60
N SER A 56 -27.85 11.02 4.25
CA SER A 56 -27.77 9.64 4.71
C SER A 56 -28.98 8.86 4.17
N PRO A 57 -28.86 7.57 3.82
CA PRO A 57 -27.64 6.77 3.82
C PRO A 57 -26.59 7.25 2.80
N VAL A 58 -25.32 6.99 3.10
CA VAL A 58 -24.18 7.31 2.23
C VAL A 58 -23.61 6.03 1.63
N GLU A 59 -23.32 6.06 0.33
CA GLU A 59 -22.55 5.01 -0.33
C GLU A 59 -21.06 5.30 -0.15
N ILE A 60 -20.35 4.32 0.38
CA ILE A 60 -18.90 4.34 0.46
C ILE A 60 -18.38 3.42 -0.64
N SER A 61 -17.43 3.89 -1.45
CA SER A 61 -16.84 3.15 -2.56
C SER A 61 -15.33 3.38 -2.61
N ILE A 62 -14.56 2.29 -2.48
CA ILE A 62 -13.09 2.30 -2.56
C ILE A 62 -12.68 1.60 -3.86
N ALA A 63 -12.02 2.34 -4.76
CA ALA A 63 -11.51 1.78 -6.01
C ALA A 63 -10.02 1.55 -5.93
N THR A 64 -9.56 0.43 -6.49
CA THR A 64 -8.13 0.14 -6.60
C THR A 64 -7.73 -0.10 -8.05
N ASN A 65 -6.42 -0.06 -8.34
CA ASN A 65 -5.86 -0.23 -9.70
C ASN A 65 -6.03 -1.64 -10.31
N ASP A 66 -6.42 -2.64 -9.52
CA ASP A 66 -6.62 -4.03 -9.95
C ASP A 66 -7.85 -4.65 -9.27
N MET A 67 -8.20 -5.89 -9.62
CA MET A 67 -9.25 -6.67 -8.97
C MET A 67 -8.84 -7.06 -7.55
N PHE A 68 -9.82 -7.27 -6.66
CA PHE A 68 -9.55 -7.82 -5.34
C PHE A 68 -9.46 -9.35 -5.35
N LEU A 69 -8.76 -9.93 -4.38
CA LEU A 69 -8.70 -11.37 -4.20
C LEU A 69 -9.81 -11.86 -3.26
N ASP A 70 -10.95 -12.25 -3.82
CA ASP A 70 -12.04 -12.90 -3.08
C ASP A 70 -12.13 -14.41 -3.43
N LEU A 71 -11.46 -15.25 -2.63
CA LEU A 71 -11.46 -16.70 -2.85
C LEU A 71 -12.79 -17.36 -2.48
N GLY A 72 -13.57 -16.74 -1.60
CA GLY A 72 -14.85 -17.26 -1.11
C GLY A 72 -16.04 -16.85 -1.96
N GLY A 73 -15.92 -15.74 -2.70
CA GLY A 73 -17.03 -15.13 -3.46
C GLY A 73 -18.07 -14.45 -2.58
N GLU A 74 -17.76 -14.27 -1.30
CA GLU A 74 -18.64 -13.73 -0.25
C GLU A 74 -17.96 -12.58 0.52
N ALA A 75 -16.88 -12.02 -0.02
CA ALA A 75 -16.11 -10.94 0.60
C ALA A 75 -15.64 -11.23 2.05
N GLY A 76 -15.45 -12.50 2.43
CA GLY A 76 -15.12 -12.97 3.79
C GLY A 76 -13.74 -12.54 4.37
N GLY A 77 -13.05 -11.58 3.75
CA GLY A 77 -11.81 -10.97 4.22
C GLY A 77 -11.77 -9.45 4.03
N PHE A 78 -12.92 -8.86 3.70
CA PHE A 78 -13.11 -7.45 3.40
C PHE A 78 -13.88 -6.80 4.54
N GLY A 79 -13.62 -5.52 4.76
CA GLY A 79 -14.30 -4.73 5.77
C GLY A 79 -14.45 -3.31 5.28
N LEU A 80 -15.62 -2.72 5.53
CA LEU A 80 -15.88 -1.33 5.24
C LEU A 80 -16.89 -0.85 6.29
N VAL A 81 -16.46 0.03 7.18
CA VAL A 81 -17.27 0.55 8.28
C VAL A 81 -17.08 2.06 8.42
N MET A 82 -18.06 2.73 8.99
CA MET A 82 -17.94 4.12 9.40
C MET A 82 -18.02 4.22 10.93
N ILE A 83 -17.14 5.00 11.53
CA ILE A 83 -17.00 5.14 12.99
C ILE A 83 -17.10 6.62 13.35
N ASP A 84 -17.97 7.01 14.29
CA ASP A 84 -18.06 8.40 14.75
C ASP A 84 -16.96 8.74 15.79
N ASP A 85 -16.88 10.01 16.18
CA ASP A 85 -15.93 10.49 17.21
C ASP A 85 -16.15 9.85 18.61
N ASN A 86 -17.31 9.23 18.86
CA ASN A 86 -17.58 8.50 20.09
C ASN A 86 -17.12 7.03 20.01
N GLY A 87 -16.59 6.60 18.86
CA GLY A 87 -16.17 5.22 18.61
C GLY A 87 -17.33 4.28 18.26
N LEU A 88 -18.50 4.81 17.91
CA LEU A 88 -19.66 3.99 17.53
C LEU A 88 -19.59 3.62 16.05
N TYR A 89 -19.86 2.34 15.76
CA TYR A 89 -19.88 1.76 14.43
C TYR A 89 -21.24 1.91 13.75
N TYR A 90 -21.18 2.23 12.46
CA TYR A 90 -22.33 2.39 11.56
C TYR A 90 -22.18 1.49 10.31
N GLY A 91 -23.32 1.14 9.72
CA GLY A 91 -23.39 0.21 8.58
C GLY A 91 -23.52 -1.24 9.03
N ASP A 92 -23.98 -2.13 8.16
CA ASP A 92 -24.31 -3.54 8.46
C ASP A 92 -23.11 -4.51 8.33
N GLY A 93 -21.93 -4.00 8.00
CA GLY A 93 -20.71 -4.80 7.81
C GLY A 93 -20.71 -5.60 6.52
N CYS A 94 -21.76 -5.51 5.70
CA CYS A 94 -21.80 -6.13 4.39
C CYS A 94 -21.02 -5.29 3.39
N VAL A 95 -20.23 -6.01 2.58
CA VAL A 95 -19.38 -5.43 1.55
C VAL A 95 -19.78 -6.02 0.21
N LEU A 96 -20.06 -5.16 -0.77
CA LEU A 96 -20.27 -5.54 -2.15
C LEU A 96 -18.98 -5.33 -2.94
N LEU A 97 -18.55 -6.35 -3.67
CA LEU A 97 -17.46 -6.22 -4.65
C LEU A 97 -18.06 -6.06 -6.05
N ASN A 98 -17.72 -4.95 -6.69
CA ASN A 98 -18.10 -4.64 -8.06
C ASN A 98 -16.85 -4.33 -8.87
N GLU A 99 -16.37 -5.32 -9.63
CA GLU A 99 -15.10 -5.25 -10.34
C GLU A 99 -13.94 -4.87 -9.40
N ARG A 100 -13.37 -3.67 -9.62
CA ARG A 100 -12.25 -3.10 -8.86
C ARG A 100 -12.69 -2.16 -7.74
N ARG A 101 -13.99 -2.20 -7.38
CA ARG A 101 -14.59 -1.38 -6.32
C ARG A 101 -15.16 -2.23 -5.19
N MET A 102 -14.95 -1.75 -3.98
CA MET A 102 -15.50 -2.29 -2.74
C MET A 102 -16.47 -1.27 -2.18
N GLU A 103 -17.71 -1.68 -1.96
CA GLU A 103 -18.84 -0.78 -1.71
C GLU A 103 -19.62 -1.19 -0.46
N ALA A 104 -20.15 -0.20 0.25
CA ALA A 104 -21.08 -0.39 1.36
C ALA A 104 -22.05 0.79 1.43
N LEU A 105 -23.28 0.55 1.88
CA LEU A 105 -24.27 1.58 2.13
C LEU A 105 -24.45 1.75 3.64
N VAL A 106 -24.29 2.97 4.15
CA VAL A 106 -24.21 3.23 5.58
C VAL A 106 -25.19 4.33 5.98
N ASP A 107 -26.09 4.02 6.90
CA ASP A 107 -26.91 5.02 7.59
C ASP A 107 -26.13 5.68 8.73
N LEU A 108 -26.09 7.01 8.75
CA LEU A 108 -25.28 7.79 9.69
C LEU A 108 -26.09 8.29 10.89
N GLY A 109 -25.36 8.44 12.00
CA GLY A 109 -25.87 8.95 13.27
C GLY A 109 -26.03 10.47 13.27
N HIS A 110 -25.53 11.10 14.32
CA HIS A 110 -25.62 12.55 14.48
C HIS A 110 -24.60 13.26 13.57
N ALA A 111 -24.82 14.55 13.31
CA ALA A 111 -23.83 15.40 12.64
C ALA A 111 -22.50 15.38 13.40
N GLY A 112 -21.38 15.38 12.68
CA GLY A 112 -20.04 15.31 13.27
C GLY A 112 -19.02 14.64 12.35
N MET A 113 -17.81 14.45 12.87
CA MET A 113 -16.75 13.75 12.15
C MET A 113 -16.97 12.24 12.19
N TYR A 114 -16.63 11.61 11.08
CA TYR A 114 -16.65 10.17 10.91
C TYR A 114 -15.35 9.70 10.27
N SER A 115 -14.80 8.60 10.76
CA SER A 115 -13.71 7.86 10.12
C SER A 115 -14.28 6.71 9.31
N ILE A 116 -13.97 6.68 8.01
CA ILE A 116 -14.18 5.50 7.17
C ILE A 116 -12.97 4.59 7.35
N VAL A 117 -13.21 3.37 7.82
CA VAL A 117 -12.17 2.34 7.98
C VAL A 117 -12.46 1.22 7.00
N TYR A 118 -11.46 0.84 6.21
CA TYR A 118 -11.60 -0.24 5.25
C TYR A 118 -10.44 -1.21 5.26
N GLN A 119 -10.74 -2.44 4.87
CA GLN A 119 -9.79 -3.52 4.67
C GLN A 119 -10.16 -4.31 3.42
N PHE A 120 -9.17 -4.72 2.64
CA PHE A 120 -9.36 -5.64 1.52
C PHE A 120 -8.16 -6.58 1.34
N VAL A 121 -8.37 -7.66 0.60
CA VAL A 121 -7.31 -8.55 0.14
C VAL A 121 -6.90 -8.13 -1.28
N SER A 122 -5.66 -7.68 -1.43
CA SER A 122 -5.06 -7.35 -2.71
C SER A 122 -4.95 -8.59 -3.62
N ALA A 123 -4.87 -8.39 -4.94
CA ALA A 123 -4.70 -9.44 -5.95
C ALA A 123 -3.48 -10.35 -5.68
N ASP A 124 -2.44 -9.80 -5.05
CA ASP A 124 -1.25 -10.55 -4.64
C ASP A 124 -1.35 -11.22 -3.26
N GLY A 125 -2.51 -11.16 -2.62
CA GLY A 125 -2.83 -11.86 -1.38
C GLY A 125 -2.48 -11.11 -0.09
N HIS A 126 -1.96 -9.88 -0.16
CA HIS A 126 -1.73 -9.08 1.04
C HIS A 126 -3.01 -8.43 1.55
N LEU A 127 -3.14 -8.36 2.89
CA LEU A 127 -4.15 -7.53 3.53
C LEU A 127 -3.70 -6.08 3.53
N VAL A 128 -4.60 -5.19 3.10
CA VAL A 128 -4.45 -3.74 3.19
C VAL A 128 -5.55 -3.21 4.07
N SER A 129 -5.20 -2.39 5.07
CA SER A 129 -6.14 -1.70 5.94
C SER A 129 -5.75 -0.23 6.03
N GLU A 130 -6.70 0.67 5.80
CA GLU A 130 -6.51 2.12 5.84
C GLU A 130 -7.76 2.79 6.43
N SER A 131 -7.63 4.07 6.77
CA SER A 131 -8.74 4.92 7.17
C SER A 131 -8.58 6.36 6.68
N TYR A 132 -9.68 7.09 6.61
CA TYR A 132 -9.71 8.53 6.34
C TYR A 132 -10.99 9.15 6.89
N ASP A 133 -10.93 10.46 7.15
CA ASP A 133 -12.03 11.18 7.79
C ASP A 133 -12.91 11.92 6.78
N VAL A 134 -14.18 12.10 7.17
CA VAL A 134 -15.20 12.89 6.49
C VAL A 134 -16.05 13.61 7.54
N ASP A 135 -16.64 14.74 7.15
CA ASP A 135 -17.54 15.50 8.02
C ASP A 135 -18.99 15.31 7.58
N PHE A 136 -19.89 14.98 8.52
CA PHE A 136 -21.31 14.82 8.24
C PHE A 136 -22.10 16.03 8.74
N GLN A 137 -22.64 16.80 7.80
CA GLN A 137 -23.45 17.99 8.04
C GLN A 137 -24.83 17.84 7.38
N PRO A 138 -25.73 17.00 7.93
CA PRO A 138 -27.08 16.86 7.42
C PRO A 138 -27.93 18.11 7.66
N ASP A 139 -29.06 18.20 6.97
CA ASP A 139 -30.09 19.16 7.33
C ASP A 139 -30.86 18.75 8.61
N ASN A 140 -31.66 19.68 9.14
CA ASN A 140 -32.41 19.48 10.39
C ASN A 140 -33.51 18.40 10.32
N SER A 141 -33.79 17.83 9.14
CA SER A 141 -34.77 16.75 8.96
C SER A 141 -34.15 15.35 9.07
N HIS A 142 -32.82 15.26 9.15
CA HIS A 142 -32.13 13.98 9.35
C HIS A 142 -32.51 13.34 10.68
N MET A 143 -32.78 12.04 10.62
CA MET A 143 -33.05 11.19 11.77
C MET A 143 -31.84 10.29 11.99
N PRO A 144 -31.03 10.54 13.05
CA PRO A 144 -29.82 9.77 13.34
C PRO A 144 -30.08 8.26 13.44
N ALA A 145 -29.25 7.48 12.74
CA ALA A 145 -29.19 6.05 12.92
C ALA A 145 -28.56 5.67 14.27
N GLN A 146 -28.92 4.49 14.78
CA GLN A 146 -28.30 3.91 15.97
C GLN A 146 -26.86 3.47 15.64
N GLY A 147 -25.88 3.98 16.39
CA GLY A 147 -24.51 3.47 16.39
C GLY A 147 -24.33 2.32 17.39
N TYR A 148 -23.36 1.45 17.17
CA TYR A 148 -23.08 0.28 18.01
C TYR A 148 -21.67 0.32 18.58
N PRO A 149 -21.42 -0.20 19.78
CA PRO A 149 -20.08 -0.20 20.39
C PRO A 149 -19.11 -1.19 19.72
N ASP A 150 -19.63 -2.19 19.00
CA ASP A 150 -18.86 -3.25 18.35
C ASP A 150 -19.01 -3.19 16.83
N ALA A 151 -17.97 -3.64 16.12
CA ALA A 151 -17.97 -3.71 14.66
C ALA A 151 -19.09 -4.65 14.15
N PRO A 152 -19.78 -4.29 13.06
CA PRO A 152 -20.81 -5.12 12.47
C PRO A 152 -20.27 -6.42 11.86
N GLU A 153 -21.09 -7.47 11.87
CA GLU A 153 -20.91 -8.68 11.08
C GLU A 153 -22.01 -8.77 10.01
N CYS A 154 -21.63 -8.99 8.75
CA CYS A 154 -22.60 -9.05 7.65
C CYS A 154 -23.64 -10.15 7.85
N GLY A 155 -24.92 -9.80 7.69
CA GLY A 155 -26.04 -10.73 7.82
C GLY A 155 -26.39 -11.11 9.27
N VAL A 156 -25.77 -10.47 10.26
CA VAL A 156 -26.07 -10.65 11.69
C VAL A 156 -26.86 -9.46 12.19
N ASP A 157 -28.08 -9.72 12.67
CA ASP A 157 -28.89 -8.70 13.34
C ASP A 157 -28.21 -8.26 14.63
N ARG A 158 -28.21 -6.94 14.89
CA ARG A 158 -27.63 -6.36 16.11
C ARG A 158 -28.73 -5.88 17.04
N GLU A 159 -28.64 -6.30 18.30
CA GLU A 159 -29.47 -5.77 19.36
C GLU A 159 -29.03 -4.32 19.66
N ALA A 160 -29.99 -3.41 19.81
CA ALA A 160 -29.69 -2.05 20.24
C ALA A 160 -29.00 -2.11 21.62
N PRO A 161 -27.96 -1.29 21.87
CA PRO A 161 -27.36 -1.19 23.19
C PRO A 161 -28.46 -0.86 24.21
N GLU A 162 -28.48 -1.55 25.35
CA GLU A 162 -29.37 -1.14 26.44
C GLU A 162 -29.02 0.29 26.83
N ASP A 163 -30.05 1.14 26.75
CA ASP A 163 -30.00 2.58 26.93
C ASP A 163 -29.13 2.97 28.15
N ILE A 164 -27.98 3.61 27.92
CA ILE A 164 -27.27 4.33 28.98
C ILE A 164 -27.96 5.70 29.15
N THR A 165 -29.27 5.69 29.46
CA THR A 165 -29.97 6.86 30.01
C THR A 165 -29.64 7.02 31.49
N ALA A 166 -28.37 7.30 31.79
CA ALA A 166 -27.95 7.90 33.04
C ALA A 166 -26.49 8.35 32.91
N ILE A 167 -26.24 9.60 32.49
CA ILE A 167 -25.67 10.68 33.32
C ILE A 167 -26.03 12.03 32.67
N ALA A 168 -27.30 12.43 32.78
CA ALA A 168 -27.66 13.86 32.81
C ALA A 168 -27.87 14.26 34.27
N GLU A 169 -26.88 13.99 35.13
CA GLU A 169 -26.78 14.68 36.41
C GLU A 169 -25.66 15.70 36.27
N SER A 170 -26.08 16.96 36.17
CA SER A 170 -25.26 18.15 36.33
C SER A 170 -24.29 17.96 37.50
N PRO A 171 -22.96 18.11 37.34
CA PRO A 171 -22.09 18.14 38.49
C PRO A 171 -22.35 19.44 39.25
N GLU A 172 -22.98 19.31 40.41
CA GLU A 172 -23.08 20.38 41.40
C GLU A 172 -21.65 20.73 41.85
N LEU A 173 -21.27 21.98 41.63
CA LEU A 173 -19.96 22.53 42.00
C LEU A 173 -19.73 22.37 43.51
N THR A 174 -18.84 21.46 43.88
CA THR A 174 -18.24 21.41 45.23
C THR A 174 -16.74 21.67 45.10
N ASN A 175 -16.34 22.88 45.47
CA ASN A 175 -14.94 23.25 45.71
C ASN A 175 -14.37 22.40 46.85
N GLY A 176 -13.36 21.59 46.54
CA GLY A 176 -12.56 20.83 47.49
C GLY A 176 -11.10 20.87 47.07
N ASP A 177 -10.32 21.58 47.89
CA ASP A 177 -8.91 21.93 47.74
C ASP A 177 -7.93 20.74 47.87
N ALA A 178 -6.74 20.92 47.28
CA ALA A 178 -5.44 20.25 47.48
C ALA A 178 -5.05 19.03 46.61
N PRO A 179 -3.75 18.76 46.42
CA PRO A 179 -2.68 19.67 45.97
C PRO A 179 -1.92 19.16 44.72
N ILE A 180 -1.25 20.10 44.05
CA ILE A 180 -0.41 19.92 42.86
C ILE A 180 0.91 19.22 43.24
N GLU A 181 1.18 18.05 42.68
CA GLU A 181 2.55 17.50 42.58
C GLU A 181 3.05 17.62 41.13
N SER A 182 4.09 18.43 40.96
CA SER A 182 4.95 18.45 39.78
C SER A 182 5.98 17.33 39.87
N PRO A 183 6.39 16.74 38.72
CA PRO A 183 7.76 16.29 38.58
C PRO A 183 8.54 17.22 37.65
N SER A 184 9.68 17.62 38.19
CA SER A 184 10.77 18.40 37.63
C SER A 184 11.40 17.79 36.38
N SER A 185 11.79 18.66 35.46
CA SER A 185 12.78 18.41 34.41
C SER A 185 14.15 18.08 35.01
N THR A 186 14.88 17.14 34.41
CA THR A 186 16.35 17.14 34.42
C THR A 186 16.82 16.56 33.09
N ASP A 187 17.46 17.42 32.31
CA ASP A 187 18.32 17.06 31.19
C ASP A 187 19.49 16.22 31.71
N ASP A 188 19.82 15.13 31.02
CA ASP A 188 21.22 14.76 30.85
C ASP A 188 21.41 14.12 29.47
N ALA A 189 22.48 14.58 28.82
CA ALA A 189 22.78 14.38 27.42
C ALA A 189 23.83 13.29 27.19
N LEU A 190 23.95 12.90 25.91
CA LEU A 190 25.06 12.18 25.27
C LEU A 190 25.18 10.68 25.67
N GLU A 191 25.41 9.71 24.80
CA GLU A 191 26.10 9.63 23.52
C GLU A 191 25.36 8.57 22.66
N GLY A 192 25.11 8.77 21.37
CA GLY A 192 26.13 8.73 20.32
C GLY A 192 26.05 7.40 19.58
N MET A 193 25.50 7.40 18.36
CA MET A 193 25.99 6.59 17.23
C MET A 193 25.22 6.94 15.96
N SER A 194 25.95 7.54 15.04
CA SER A 194 25.58 8.00 13.72
C SER A 194 25.51 6.86 12.69
N ALA A 195 24.40 6.84 11.91
CA ALA A 195 24.29 6.58 10.46
C ALA A 195 24.77 5.21 9.87
N PRO A 196 24.36 4.81 8.64
CA PRO A 196 23.86 5.67 7.56
C PRO A 196 22.58 5.24 6.81
N SER A 197 22.01 6.27 6.20
CA SER A 197 21.14 6.31 5.03
C SER A 197 21.45 5.24 3.96
N GLY A 198 20.43 4.48 3.58
CA GLY A 198 20.45 3.56 2.45
C GLY A 198 20.37 4.28 1.09
N VAL A 199 21.52 4.77 0.62
CA VAL A 199 21.80 4.91 -0.82
C VAL A 199 22.92 3.94 -1.14
N ALA A 200 22.54 2.70 -1.45
CA ALA A 200 23.48 1.65 -1.87
C ALA A 200 22.83 0.68 -2.88
N VAL A 201 22.33 1.19 -4.00
CA VAL A 201 22.01 0.36 -5.18
C VAL A 201 22.84 0.76 -6.42
N GLY A 202 23.72 1.76 -6.31
CA GLY A 202 24.56 2.21 -7.44
C GLY A 202 25.93 1.51 -7.61
N ILE A 203 26.47 0.86 -6.57
CA ILE A 203 27.88 0.39 -6.60
C ILE A 203 27.99 -1.08 -7.06
N GLY A 204 26.94 -1.89 -6.89
CA GLY A 204 26.96 -3.30 -7.29
C GLY A 204 27.04 -3.52 -8.81
N ILE A 205 26.43 -2.63 -9.60
CA ILE A 205 26.33 -2.77 -11.06
C ILE A 205 27.66 -2.42 -11.75
N LEU A 206 28.44 -1.47 -11.20
CA LEU A 206 29.71 -1.07 -11.82
C LEU A 206 30.80 -2.16 -11.66
N ALA A 207 30.79 -2.87 -10.52
CA ALA A 207 31.76 -3.92 -10.23
C ALA A 207 31.58 -5.16 -11.11
N THR A 208 30.34 -5.53 -11.43
CA THR A 208 30.05 -6.69 -12.30
C THR A 208 30.40 -6.41 -13.75
N VAL A 209 30.15 -5.20 -14.27
CA VAL A 209 30.53 -4.82 -15.64
C VAL A 209 32.05 -4.80 -15.81
N ALA A 210 32.78 -4.24 -14.84
CA ALA A 210 34.24 -4.22 -14.86
C ALA A 210 34.85 -5.64 -14.80
N ALA A 211 34.35 -6.50 -13.90
CA ALA A 211 34.82 -7.88 -13.80
C ALA A 211 34.58 -8.67 -15.10
N THR A 212 33.43 -8.48 -15.74
CA THR A 212 33.08 -9.15 -17.00
C THR A 212 33.96 -8.66 -18.16
N ALA A 213 34.23 -7.35 -18.25
CA ALA A 213 35.11 -6.79 -19.26
C ALA A 213 36.56 -7.28 -19.11
N ILE A 214 37.06 -7.38 -17.88
CA ILE A 214 38.39 -7.90 -17.57
C ILE A 214 38.49 -9.39 -17.93
N ALA A 215 37.48 -10.20 -17.59
CA ALA A 215 37.45 -11.62 -17.94
C ALA A 215 37.51 -11.83 -19.47
N ILE A 216 36.75 -11.04 -20.24
CA ILE A 216 36.77 -11.11 -21.71
C ILE A 216 38.14 -10.69 -22.28
N ALA A 217 38.76 -9.65 -21.73
CA ALA A 217 40.09 -9.19 -22.15
C ALA A 217 41.19 -10.24 -21.86
N LEU A 218 41.13 -10.91 -20.71
CA LEU A 218 42.07 -11.97 -20.35
C LEU A 218 41.88 -13.24 -21.19
N LEU A 219 40.63 -13.56 -21.54
CA LEU A 219 40.33 -14.69 -22.44
C LEU A 219 40.78 -14.42 -23.89
N ARG A 220 40.77 -13.16 -24.34
CA ARG A 220 41.34 -12.76 -25.65
C ARG A 220 42.86 -12.87 -25.68
N LYS A 221 43.54 -12.37 -24.65
CA LYS A 221 45.01 -12.45 -24.52
C LYS A 221 45.55 -13.89 -24.49
N ARG A 222 44.73 -14.86 -24.08
CA ARG A 222 45.10 -16.29 -24.07
C ARG A 222 44.92 -16.99 -25.42
N ARG A 223 44.27 -16.33 -26.40
CA ARG A 223 43.99 -16.90 -27.73
C ARG A 223 44.88 -16.32 -28.82
N ASP A 224 45.68 -15.30 -28.50
CA ASP A 224 46.81 -14.79 -29.27
C ASP A 224 48.11 -15.44 -28.78
#